data_AF-A0A5S4G7U1-F1
#
_entry.id   AF-A0A5S4G7U1-F1
#
_cell.length_a   1.000
_cell.length_b   1.000
_cell.length_c   1.000
_cell.angle_alpha   90.00
_cell.angle_beta   90.00
_cell.angle_gamma   90.00
#
_symmetry.space_group_name_H-M   'P 1'
#
loop_
_entity.id
_entity.type
_entity.pdbx_description
1 polymer ?
#
loop_
_entity_poly.entity_id
_entity_poly.type
_entity_poly.pdbx_seq_one_letter_code
_entity_poly.pdbx_strand_id
1 'polypeptide(L)'
;MPEEAAAAREAEYAARLLGFLRDLARARRRPSRDLAGHDHVEWLADLPGDVYVEADAGPGDVLFSVPVIPLTPPVVLEEFDGWLALRNWYRVLRELAGQEVVLATGLLSWRPAVHDHLLSTPVRIVVDERTERVDVVLTGHTTLRDRELLAGHPGFRPAGWIADAVQNGQGFGLNPSVGDVLRKWSQTALTGPAEYREDWAPGTDAGPPAPRIRLAPALVVRPPGRGAVADHHARLLALLPRRVPDGLARLVSPGRKPQVMHIAERAPETVPDLLAGMLARGHRVLVATSGPGASAALRAALPPGLAALTATDAATGAQVR
;
A
#
# COMPACT_ATOMS: atom_id res chain seq x y z
N MET A 1 5.57 46.46 1.07
CA MET A 1 4.76 46.26 -0.16
C MET A 1 5.27 45.17 -1.12
N PRO A 2 6.58 44.86 -1.26
CA PRO A 2 7.04 43.73 -2.10
C PRO A 2 7.05 42.37 -1.37
N GLU A 3 7.42 42.35 -0.08
CA GLU A 3 7.52 41.11 0.71
C GLU A 3 6.15 40.49 1.05
N GLU A 4 5.12 41.30 1.34
CA GLU A 4 3.78 40.80 1.63
C GLU A 4 3.12 40.10 0.41
N ALA A 5 3.45 40.53 -0.81
CA ALA A 5 2.94 39.92 -2.04
C ALA A 5 3.73 38.65 -2.46
N ALA A 6 4.92 38.44 -1.90
CA ALA A 6 5.71 37.21 -2.04
C ALA A 6 5.23 36.15 -1.03
N ALA A 7 5.01 36.57 0.23
CA ALA A 7 4.41 35.74 1.28
C ALA A 7 3.00 35.24 0.90
N ALA A 8 2.18 36.05 0.23
CA ALA A 8 0.84 35.66 -0.22
C ALA A 8 0.85 34.60 -1.35
N ARG A 9 1.90 34.57 -2.20
CA ARG A 9 2.02 33.60 -3.31
C ARG A 9 2.65 32.28 -2.88
N GLU A 10 3.58 32.33 -1.91
CA GLU A 10 4.07 31.13 -1.23
C GLU A 10 2.93 30.45 -0.44
N ALA A 11 2.07 31.25 0.21
CA ALA A 11 0.87 30.76 0.88
C ALA A 11 -0.14 30.10 -0.07
N GLU A 12 -0.29 30.61 -1.30
CA GLU A 12 -1.21 30.03 -2.29
C GLU A 12 -0.68 28.74 -2.94
N TYR A 13 0.64 28.63 -3.15
CA TYR A 13 1.30 27.42 -3.64
C TYR A 13 1.32 26.31 -2.57
N ALA A 14 1.60 26.67 -1.31
CA ALA A 14 1.47 25.76 -0.17
C ALA A 14 0.01 25.30 0.02
N ALA A 15 -0.97 26.19 -0.15
CA ALA A 15 -2.39 25.83 -0.07
C ALA A 15 -2.86 24.91 -1.21
N ARG A 16 -2.35 25.06 -2.44
CA ARG A 16 -2.66 24.15 -3.57
C ARG A 16 -1.93 22.80 -3.46
N LEU A 17 -0.69 22.78 -2.95
CA LEU A 17 0.03 21.54 -2.66
C LEU A 17 -0.63 20.78 -1.49
N LEU A 18 -1.01 21.48 -0.42
CA LEU A 18 -1.80 20.91 0.69
C LEU A 18 -3.20 20.50 0.22
N GLY A 19 -3.82 21.21 -0.73
CA GLY A 19 -5.07 20.82 -1.37
C GLY A 19 -4.93 19.54 -2.20
N PHE A 20 -3.90 19.44 -3.03
CA PHE A 20 -3.61 18.27 -3.86
C PHE A 20 -3.21 17.05 -3.01
N LEU A 21 -2.44 17.24 -1.94
CA LEU A 21 -2.15 16.18 -0.96
C LEU A 21 -3.39 15.82 -0.13
N ARG A 22 -4.27 16.79 0.18
CA ARG A 22 -5.57 16.53 0.85
C ARG A 22 -6.55 15.82 -0.08
N ASP A 23 -6.50 16.05 -1.39
CA ASP A 23 -7.31 15.37 -2.40
C ASP A 23 -6.75 13.99 -2.74
N LEU A 24 -5.43 13.81 -2.73
CA LEU A 24 -4.77 12.50 -2.77
C LEU A 24 -5.05 11.68 -1.49
N ALA A 25 -5.08 12.35 -0.33
CA ALA A 25 -5.45 11.76 0.96
C ALA A 25 -6.98 11.58 1.14
N ARG A 26 -7.82 12.30 0.39
CA ARG A 26 -9.29 12.08 0.32
C ARG A 26 -9.67 11.03 -0.74
N ALA A 27 -8.82 10.82 -1.75
CA ALA A 27 -8.88 9.70 -2.69
C ALA A 27 -8.40 8.37 -2.07
N ARG A 28 -7.89 8.40 -0.82
CA ARG A 28 -7.97 7.26 0.10
C ARG A 28 -9.45 6.91 0.27
N ARG A 29 -9.88 5.73 -0.17
CA ARG A 29 -10.94 5.05 0.59
C ARG A 29 -10.43 5.03 2.03
N ARG A 30 -11.20 5.58 2.99
CA ARG A 30 -10.83 5.53 4.41
C ARG A 30 -10.39 4.09 4.68
N PRO A 31 -9.14 3.86 5.12
CA PRO A 31 -8.74 2.50 5.42
C PRO A 31 -9.72 1.95 6.42
N SER A 32 -10.19 0.73 6.17
CA SER A 32 -11.19 0.14 7.06
C SER A 32 -10.59 0.11 8.45
N ARG A 33 -11.28 0.73 9.41
CA ARG A 33 -10.94 0.68 10.83
C ARG A 33 -11.67 -0.46 11.52
N ASP A 34 -12.44 -1.23 10.76
CA ASP A 34 -13.20 -2.37 11.23
C ASP A 34 -12.90 -3.56 10.31
N LEU A 35 -12.64 -4.72 10.90
CA LEU A 35 -12.44 -5.98 10.18
C LEU A 35 -13.61 -6.31 9.27
N ALA A 36 -14.82 -5.91 9.65
CA ALA A 36 -16.03 -6.09 8.83
C ALA A 36 -15.98 -5.40 7.46
N GLY A 37 -15.02 -4.49 7.24
CA GLY A 37 -14.81 -3.81 5.96
C GLY A 37 -13.76 -4.45 5.06
N HIS A 38 -13.14 -5.58 5.45
CA HIS A 38 -12.22 -6.34 4.59
C HIS A 38 -12.96 -7.53 3.95
N ASP A 39 -12.58 -7.86 2.72
CA ASP A 39 -13.28 -8.88 1.92
C ASP A 39 -13.11 -10.30 2.50
N HIS A 40 -11.91 -10.60 3.03
CA HIS A 40 -11.61 -11.87 3.70
C HIS A 40 -10.75 -11.65 4.94
N VAL A 41 -11.14 -12.29 6.04
CA VAL A 41 -10.39 -12.34 7.30
C VAL A 41 -10.45 -13.79 7.79
N GLU A 42 -9.32 -14.49 7.71
CA GLU A 42 -9.20 -15.90 8.09
C GLU A 42 -8.28 -16.02 9.31
N TRP A 43 -8.83 -16.42 10.45
CA TRP A 43 -8.09 -16.47 11.71
C TRP A 43 -7.23 -17.72 11.79
N LEU A 44 -5.94 -17.57 12.09
CA LEU A 44 -5.06 -18.73 12.26
C LEU A 44 -5.46 -19.61 13.47
N ALA A 45 -6.26 -19.08 14.40
CA ALA A 45 -6.85 -19.87 15.49
C ALA A 45 -7.85 -20.93 14.99
N ASP A 46 -8.42 -20.75 13.80
CA ASP A 46 -9.35 -21.67 13.17
C ASP A 46 -8.63 -22.68 12.25
N LEU A 47 -7.29 -22.68 12.24
CA LEU A 47 -6.52 -23.70 11.54
C LEU A 47 -6.77 -25.08 12.17
N PRO A 48 -6.92 -26.13 11.35
CA PRO A 48 -6.98 -27.49 11.86
C PRO A 48 -5.72 -27.84 12.65
N GLY A 49 -5.85 -28.65 13.71
CA GLY A 49 -4.72 -29.04 14.55
C GLY A 49 -3.60 -29.79 13.82
N ASP A 50 -3.89 -30.36 12.65
CA ASP A 50 -2.91 -31.04 11.80
C ASP A 50 -2.02 -30.07 10.99
N VAL A 51 -2.37 -28.79 10.93
CA VAL A 51 -1.59 -27.78 10.22
C VAL A 51 -0.61 -27.13 11.20
N TYR A 52 0.66 -27.48 11.04
CA TYR A 52 1.73 -26.88 11.82
C TYR A 52 2.09 -25.49 11.28
N VAL A 53 2.20 -24.51 12.19
CA VAL A 53 2.55 -23.12 11.89
C VAL A 53 3.94 -22.82 12.41
N GLU A 54 4.86 -22.44 11.52
CA GLU A 54 6.20 -22.03 11.88
C GLU A 54 6.25 -20.57 12.33
N ALA A 55 6.14 -20.37 13.65
CA ALA A 55 6.15 -19.05 14.24
C ALA A 55 7.45 -18.27 14.01
N ASP A 56 8.57 -18.99 13.86
CA ASP A 56 9.90 -18.42 13.63
C ASP A 56 10.23 -18.24 12.13
N ALA A 57 9.25 -18.42 11.23
CA ALA A 57 9.44 -18.22 9.78
C ALA A 57 9.97 -16.81 9.47
N GLY A 58 11.06 -16.75 8.70
CA GLY A 58 11.68 -15.52 8.23
C GLY A 58 11.16 -15.06 6.86
N PRO A 59 11.73 -13.97 6.31
CA PRO A 59 11.38 -13.48 4.99
C PRO A 59 11.69 -14.51 3.89
N GLY A 60 10.66 -14.93 3.15
CA GLY A 60 10.76 -15.95 2.11
C GLY A 60 10.51 -17.38 2.60
N ASP A 61 10.40 -17.58 3.91
CA ASP A 61 10.09 -18.88 4.49
C ASP A 61 8.59 -19.16 4.48
N VAL A 62 8.26 -20.45 4.52
CA VAL A 62 6.88 -20.94 4.60
C VAL A 62 6.40 -20.80 6.04
N LEU A 63 5.32 -20.05 6.25
CA LEU A 63 4.65 -19.93 7.54
C LEU A 63 3.90 -21.22 7.88
N PHE A 64 3.13 -21.74 6.93
CA PHE A 64 2.50 -23.05 7.03
C PHE A 64 2.14 -23.58 5.64
N SER A 65 1.89 -24.89 5.57
CA SER A 65 1.48 -25.58 4.36
C SER A 65 0.20 -26.38 4.61
N VAL A 66 -0.71 -26.35 3.66
CA VAL A 66 -1.89 -27.22 3.64
C VAL A 66 -1.66 -28.32 2.60
N PRO A 67 -1.61 -29.60 3.00
CA PRO A 67 -1.43 -30.71 2.07
C PRO A 67 -2.69 -30.93 1.23
N VAL A 68 -2.57 -31.76 0.19
CA VAL A 68 -3.75 -32.22 -0.56
C VAL A 68 -4.65 -33.03 0.33
N ILE A 69 -5.94 -32.76 0.19
CA ILE A 69 -6.98 -33.40 0.97
C ILE A 69 -7.72 -34.38 0.05
N PRO A 70 -7.89 -35.65 0.46
CA PRO A 70 -8.73 -36.58 -0.26
C PRO A 70 -10.14 -36.02 -0.44
N LEU A 71 -10.72 -36.17 -1.64
CA LEU A 71 -12.09 -35.75 -1.92
C LEU A 71 -13.13 -36.58 -1.15
N THR A 72 -12.77 -37.80 -0.75
CA THR A 72 -13.63 -38.70 0.02
C THR A 72 -13.58 -38.33 1.50
N PRO A 73 -14.72 -38.01 2.13
CA PRO A 73 -14.76 -37.71 3.55
C PRO A 73 -14.45 -38.97 4.39
N PRO A 74 -13.81 -38.82 5.56
CA PRO A 74 -13.64 -39.92 6.50
C PRO A 74 -14.99 -40.37 7.07
N VAL A 75 -15.04 -41.65 7.47
CA VAL A 75 -16.25 -42.27 8.04
C VAL A 75 -16.38 -41.97 9.53
N VAL A 76 -15.26 -41.62 10.20
CA VAL A 76 -15.21 -41.26 11.61
C VAL A 76 -15.60 -39.79 11.78
N LEU A 77 -16.59 -39.53 12.64
CA LEU A 77 -17.13 -38.17 12.86
C LEU A 77 -16.09 -37.19 13.40
N GLU A 78 -15.21 -37.61 14.30
CA GLU A 78 -14.15 -36.74 14.84
C GLU A 78 -13.12 -36.35 13.77
N GLU A 79 -12.83 -37.25 12.82
CA GLU A 79 -11.96 -36.96 11.67
C GLU A 79 -12.68 -36.12 10.61
N PHE A 80 -14.01 -36.18 10.56
CA PHE A 80 -14.83 -35.43 9.60
C PHE A 80 -14.75 -33.93 9.82
N ASP A 81 -14.79 -33.47 11.08
CA ASP A 81 -14.69 -32.05 11.40
C ASP A 81 -13.31 -31.48 11.02
N GLY A 82 -12.24 -32.22 11.32
CA GLY A 82 -10.88 -31.86 10.90
C GLY A 82 -10.72 -31.83 9.38
N TRP A 83 -11.25 -32.84 8.69
CA TRP A 83 -11.26 -32.90 7.22
C TRP A 83 -12.04 -31.74 6.60
N LEU A 84 -13.21 -31.39 7.16
CA LEU A 84 -14.05 -30.30 6.67
C LEU A 84 -13.37 -28.95 6.86
N ALA A 85 -12.75 -28.73 8.03
CA ALA A 85 -11.99 -27.53 8.32
C ALA A 85 -10.79 -27.38 7.36
N LEU A 86 -10.01 -28.45 7.18
CA LEU A 86 -8.88 -28.46 6.25
C LEU A 86 -9.34 -28.17 4.82
N ARG A 87 -10.46 -28.75 4.39
CA ARG A 87 -11.03 -28.54 3.05
C ARG A 87 -11.53 -27.11 2.85
N ASN A 88 -12.10 -26.50 3.89
CA ASN A 88 -12.47 -25.10 3.84
C ASN A 88 -11.23 -24.22 3.66
N TRP A 89 -10.20 -24.42 4.49
CA TRP A 89 -8.92 -23.71 4.38
C TRP A 89 -8.26 -23.88 3.01
N TYR A 90 -8.22 -25.11 2.49
CA TYR A 90 -7.68 -25.39 1.17
C TYR A 90 -8.38 -24.57 0.06
N ARG A 91 -9.72 -24.55 0.08
CA ARG A 91 -10.52 -23.78 -0.89
C ARG A 91 -10.24 -22.29 -0.75
N VAL A 92 -10.27 -21.78 0.48
CA VAL A 92 -10.03 -20.37 0.77
C VAL A 92 -8.63 -19.96 0.30
N LEU A 93 -7.58 -20.69 0.66
CA LEU A 93 -6.22 -20.33 0.24
C LEU A 93 -6.05 -20.34 -1.29
N ARG A 94 -6.70 -21.27 -2.01
CA ARG A 94 -6.70 -21.26 -3.48
C ARG A 94 -7.46 -20.06 -4.06
N GLU A 95 -8.54 -19.62 -3.43
CA GLU A 95 -9.26 -18.40 -3.82
C GLU A 95 -8.43 -17.14 -3.55
N LEU A 96 -7.69 -17.13 -2.44
CA LEU A 96 -6.78 -16.04 -2.07
C LEU A 96 -5.47 -16.04 -2.87
N ALA A 97 -5.16 -17.12 -3.59
CA ALA A 97 -3.97 -17.20 -4.43
C ALA A 97 -4.02 -16.14 -5.54
N GLY A 98 -2.99 -15.29 -5.61
CA GLY A 98 -2.93 -14.16 -6.54
C GLY A 98 -3.54 -12.85 -6.01
N GLN A 99 -4.13 -12.85 -4.82
CA GLN A 99 -4.57 -11.63 -4.14
C GLN A 99 -3.45 -11.03 -3.26
N GLU A 100 -3.59 -9.75 -2.89
CA GLU A 100 -2.72 -9.12 -1.89
C GLU A 100 -3.17 -9.52 -0.48
N VAL A 101 -2.53 -10.55 0.04
CA VAL A 101 -2.78 -11.09 1.39
C VAL A 101 -1.69 -10.62 2.33
N VAL A 102 -2.07 -10.29 3.56
CA VAL A 102 -1.11 -10.06 4.64
C VAL A 102 -1.43 -10.95 5.83
N LEU A 103 -0.39 -11.38 6.52
CA LEU A 103 -0.48 -11.86 7.89
C LEU A 103 -0.62 -10.63 8.80
N ALA A 104 -1.78 -10.49 9.40
CA ALA A 104 -2.14 -9.43 10.29
C ALA A 104 -2.03 -9.90 11.75
N THR A 105 -1.33 -9.14 12.60
CA THR A 105 -1.14 -9.46 14.02
C THR A 105 -1.39 -8.24 14.91
N GLY A 106 -1.76 -8.48 16.16
CA GLY A 106 -2.07 -7.41 17.10
C GLY A 106 -3.44 -6.78 16.84
N LEU A 107 -4.51 -7.56 16.97
CA LEU A 107 -5.89 -7.09 16.87
C LEU A 107 -6.17 -6.07 17.97
N LEU A 108 -6.41 -4.82 17.57
CA LEU A 108 -6.81 -3.74 18.46
C LEU A 108 -8.34 -3.62 18.47
N SER A 109 -8.97 -3.94 19.59
CA SER A 109 -10.38 -3.63 19.86
C SER A 109 -10.50 -2.38 20.73
N TRP A 110 -10.88 -1.26 20.12
CA TRP A 110 -11.17 0.00 20.80
C TRP A 110 -12.45 0.62 20.21
N ARG A 111 -13.59 0.08 20.60
CA ARG A 111 -14.89 0.49 20.03
C ARG A 111 -15.37 1.85 20.58
N PRO A 112 -16.08 2.64 19.76
CA PRO A 112 -16.44 2.38 18.36
C PRO A 112 -15.36 2.80 17.35
N ALA A 113 -14.16 3.18 17.81
CA ALA A 113 -13.18 3.85 16.97
C ALA A 113 -12.42 2.90 16.02
N VAL A 114 -11.96 1.75 16.52
CA VAL A 114 -11.13 0.79 15.77
C VAL A 114 -11.39 -0.66 16.23
N HIS A 115 -11.40 -1.58 15.26
CA HIS A 115 -11.35 -3.03 15.40
C HIS A 115 -10.58 -3.58 14.18
N ASP A 116 -9.24 -3.50 14.18
CA ASP A 116 -8.35 -4.02 13.11
C ASP A 116 -6.94 -4.27 13.70
N HIS A 117 -6.10 -4.99 12.97
CA HIS A 117 -4.74 -5.34 13.34
C HIS A 117 -3.75 -4.20 13.15
N LEU A 118 -2.79 -4.12 14.08
CA LEU A 118 -1.73 -3.12 14.10
C LEU A 118 -0.55 -3.46 13.20
N LEU A 119 -0.14 -4.73 13.16
CA LEU A 119 1.01 -5.19 12.37
C LEU A 119 0.52 -5.91 11.12
N SER A 120 1.23 -5.74 10.02
CA SER A 120 0.91 -6.39 8.74
C SER A 120 2.18 -6.80 8.03
N THR A 121 2.33 -8.11 7.83
CA THR A 121 3.43 -8.73 7.10
C THR A 121 2.89 -9.29 5.78
N PRO A 122 3.39 -8.85 4.62
CA PRO A 122 2.93 -9.36 3.32
C PRO A 122 3.09 -10.88 3.20
N VAL A 123 2.13 -11.54 2.58
CA VAL A 123 2.12 -12.99 2.39
C VAL A 123 1.85 -13.31 0.93
N ARG A 124 2.52 -14.34 0.42
CA ARG A 124 2.27 -14.91 -0.88
C ARG A 124 1.81 -16.34 -0.72
N ILE A 125 0.64 -16.64 -1.27
CA ILE A 125 0.10 -18.00 -1.30
C ILE A 125 0.57 -18.64 -2.61
N VAL A 126 1.31 -19.75 -2.49
CA VAL A 126 1.88 -20.50 -3.61
C VAL A 126 1.17 -21.84 -3.70
N VAL A 127 0.64 -22.16 -4.87
CA VAL A 127 0.03 -23.47 -5.15
C VAL A 127 1.01 -24.28 -5.98
N ASP A 128 1.46 -25.42 -5.46
CA ASP A 128 2.29 -26.36 -6.21
C ASP A 128 1.38 -27.14 -7.18
N GLU A 129 1.53 -26.93 -8.49
CA GLU A 129 0.69 -27.59 -9.50
C GLU A 129 0.90 -29.11 -9.57
N ARG A 130 2.06 -29.62 -9.14
CA ARG A 130 2.37 -31.06 -9.19
C ARG A 130 1.79 -31.78 -7.98
N THR A 131 1.94 -31.19 -6.80
CA THR A 131 1.50 -31.82 -5.56
C THR A 131 0.17 -31.31 -5.07
N GLU A 132 -0.41 -30.29 -5.71
CA GLU A 132 -1.59 -29.55 -5.27
C GLU A 132 -1.51 -28.99 -3.84
N ARG A 133 -0.33 -29.00 -3.20
CA ARG A 133 -0.05 -28.41 -1.90
C ARG A 133 -0.13 -26.89 -1.98
N VAL A 134 -0.66 -26.26 -0.93
CA VAL A 134 -0.71 -24.80 -0.83
C VAL A 134 0.22 -24.33 0.28
N ASP A 135 1.22 -23.53 -0.09
CA ASP A 135 2.22 -22.97 0.80
C ASP A 135 1.94 -21.48 1.06
N VAL A 136 1.90 -21.09 2.32
CA VAL A 136 1.72 -19.69 2.73
C VAL A 136 3.08 -19.12 3.10
N VAL A 137 3.63 -18.24 2.27
CA VAL A 137 5.01 -17.74 2.37
C VAL A 137 5.04 -16.30 2.87
N LEU A 138 5.83 -16.01 3.91
CA LEU A 138 6.03 -14.64 4.37
C LEU A 138 6.91 -13.87 3.39
N THR A 139 6.55 -12.63 3.08
CA THR A 139 7.26 -11.80 2.09
C THR A 139 7.38 -10.35 2.55
N GLY A 140 8.37 -9.65 1.99
CA GLY A 140 8.54 -8.21 2.24
C GLY A 140 8.87 -7.87 3.69
N HIS A 141 8.37 -6.73 4.15
CA HIS A 141 8.65 -6.17 5.48
C HIS A 141 7.34 -5.95 6.22
N THR A 142 7.40 -6.08 7.55
CA THR A 142 6.27 -5.77 8.41
C THR A 142 6.06 -4.28 8.51
N THR A 143 4.79 -3.87 8.54
CA THR A 143 4.38 -2.47 8.66
C THR A 143 3.50 -2.30 9.90
N LEU A 144 3.67 -1.16 10.58
CA LEU A 144 2.84 -0.73 11.71
C LEU A 144 1.78 0.25 11.21
N ARG A 145 0.50 -0.07 11.46
CA ARG A 145 -0.68 0.65 10.96
C ARG A 145 -1.33 1.57 12.00
N ASP A 146 -0.67 1.82 13.11
CA ASP A 146 -1.22 2.62 14.22
C ASP A 146 -1.65 4.04 13.79
N ARG A 147 -0.84 4.72 12.99
CA ARG A 147 -1.15 6.05 12.42
C ARG A 147 -2.30 5.99 11.43
N GLU A 148 -2.40 4.91 10.67
CA GLU A 148 -3.50 4.71 9.71
C GLU A 148 -4.84 4.55 10.43
N LEU A 149 -4.84 3.76 11.51
CA LEU A 149 -6.04 3.41 12.28
C LEU A 149 -6.46 4.51 13.26
N LEU A 150 -5.51 5.11 13.99
CA LEU A 150 -5.77 5.96 15.16
C LEU A 150 -5.41 7.44 14.98
N ALA A 151 -4.99 7.88 13.79
CA ALA A 151 -4.72 9.30 13.57
C ALA A 151 -5.93 10.17 13.97
N GLY A 152 -5.67 11.13 14.88
CA GLY A 152 -6.67 12.05 15.42
C GLY A 152 -7.49 11.51 16.59
N HIS A 153 -7.23 10.29 17.09
CA HIS A 153 -7.94 9.73 18.24
C HIS A 153 -7.42 10.33 19.56
N PRO A 154 -8.28 10.82 20.48
CA PRO A 154 -7.88 11.61 21.66
C PRO A 154 -7.12 10.85 22.77
N GLY A 155 -6.74 9.59 22.54
CA GLY A 155 -5.91 8.81 23.46
C GLY A 155 -4.71 8.13 22.80
N PHE A 156 -4.44 8.42 21.52
CA PHE A 156 -3.31 7.87 20.77
C PHE A 156 -2.20 8.91 20.60
N ARG A 157 -0.97 8.51 20.91
CA ARG A 157 0.25 9.29 20.70
C ARG A 157 1.25 8.43 19.92
N PRO A 158 1.65 8.80 18.69
CA PRO A 158 2.53 7.96 17.91
C PRO A 158 3.92 7.85 18.55
N ALA A 159 4.42 6.63 18.72
CA ALA A 159 5.75 6.35 19.23
C ALA A 159 6.71 6.06 18.05
N GLY A 160 7.43 7.08 17.57
CA GLY A 160 8.28 6.98 16.37
C GLY A 160 9.29 5.83 16.44
N TRP A 161 9.94 5.64 17.59
CA TRP A 161 10.94 4.59 17.78
C TRP A 161 10.38 3.16 17.65
N ILE A 162 9.07 2.95 17.88
CA ILE A 162 8.42 1.64 17.67
C ILE A 162 8.24 1.40 16.17
N ALA A 163 7.85 2.43 15.42
CA ALA A 163 7.78 2.34 13.96
C ALA A 163 9.17 2.06 13.37
N ASP A 164 10.22 2.72 13.88
CA ASP A 164 11.61 2.48 13.46
C ASP A 164 12.05 1.05 13.80
N ALA A 165 11.69 0.54 14.98
CA ALA A 165 11.97 -0.84 15.38
C ALA A 165 11.30 -1.86 14.44
N VAL A 166 10.04 -1.64 14.06
CA VAL A 166 9.31 -2.49 13.10
C VAL A 166 9.95 -2.41 11.71
N GLN A 167 10.34 -1.22 11.25
CA GLN A 167 11.06 -1.05 9.99
C GLN A 167 12.41 -1.75 9.96
N ASN A 168 13.06 -1.88 11.12
CA ASN A 168 14.31 -2.63 11.29
C ASN A 168 14.10 -4.15 11.48
N GLY A 169 12.86 -4.65 11.32
CA GLY A 169 12.55 -6.08 11.31
C GLY A 169 11.97 -6.64 12.62
N GLN A 170 11.73 -5.81 13.64
CA GLN A 170 11.00 -6.28 14.83
C GLN A 170 9.51 -6.48 14.53
N GLY A 171 8.89 -7.46 15.18
CA GLY A 171 7.48 -7.81 14.97
C GLY A 171 7.20 -8.49 13.64
N PHE A 172 8.21 -9.11 13.02
CA PHE A 172 8.04 -9.84 11.76
C PHE A 172 7.29 -11.16 11.93
N GLY A 173 6.32 -11.41 11.05
CA GLY A 173 5.62 -12.69 11.00
C GLY A 173 4.87 -12.99 12.31
N LEU A 174 5.21 -14.13 12.92
CA LEU A 174 4.72 -14.57 14.23
C LEU A 174 5.87 -14.72 15.25
N ASN A 175 7.03 -14.12 14.98
CA ASN A 175 8.19 -14.31 15.83
C ASN A 175 7.94 -13.78 17.26
N PRO A 176 8.72 -14.21 18.26
CA PRO A 176 8.54 -13.76 19.64
C PRO A 176 8.57 -12.22 19.80
N SER A 177 9.28 -11.51 18.93
CA SER A 177 9.37 -10.04 18.98
C SER A 177 8.05 -9.33 18.64
N VAL A 178 7.09 -10.01 18.01
CA VAL A 178 5.72 -9.48 17.79
C VAL A 178 5.08 -9.12 19.11
N GLY A 179 5.13 -10.02 20.09
CA GLY A 179 4.51 -9.78 21.38
C GLY A 179 5.19 -8.64 22.15
N ASP A 180 6.51 -8.55 22.07
CA ASP A 180 7.28 -7.46 22.67
C ASP A 180 6.93 -6.10 22.05
N VAL A 181 6.82 -6.03 20.72
CA VAL A 181 6.45 -4.81 20.01
C VAL A 181 5.04 -4.38 20.40
N LEU A 182 4.07 -5.29 20.40
CA LEU A 182 2.67 -4.97 20.74
C LEU A 182 2.51 -4.53 22.20
N ARG A 183 3.22 -5.18 23.12
CA ARG A 183 3.25 -4.82 24.55
C ARG A 183 3.90 -3.45 24.77
N LYS A 184 5.03 -3.17 24.12
CA LYS A 184 5.67 -1.84 24.19
C LYS A 184 4.81 -0.76 23.56
N TRP A 185 4.17 -1.07 22.44
CA TRP A 185 3.24 -0.17 21.76
C TRP A 185 2.06 0.18 22.65
N SER A 186 1.44 -0.80 23.31
CA SER A 186 0.28 -0.57 24.18
C SER A 186 0.59 0.37 25.36
N GLN A 187 1.80 0.27 25.91
CA GLN A 187 2.26 1.09 27.03
C GLN A 187 2.66 2.51 26.62
N THR A 188 3.15 2.67 25.39
CA THR A 188 3.77 3.94 24.96
C THR A 188 2.82 4.78 24.11
N ALA A 189 2.06 4.12 23.22
CA ALA A 189 1.25 4.79 22.22
C ALA A 189 -0.14 5.17 22.71
N LEU A 190 -0.58 4.63 23.85
CA LEU A 190 -1.89 4.89 24.44
C LEU A 190 -1.76 5.69 25.73
N THR A 191 -2.67 6.63 25.94
CA THR A 191 -2.66 7.51 27.13
C THR A 191 -3.29 6.82 28.36
N GLY A 192 -4.14 5.83 28.13
CA GLY A 192 -4.81 5.06 29.18
C GLY A 192 -4.32 3.61 29.23
N PRO A 193 -4.67 2.87 30.30
CA PRO A 193 -4.31 1.46 30.42
C PRO A 193 -4.95 0.66 29.29
N ALA A 194 -4.12 -0.17 28.64
CA ALA A 194 -4.54 -1.09 27.61
C ALA A 194 -4.24 -2.53 28.05
N GLU A 195 -5.20 -3.42 27.83
CA GLU A 195 -5.02 -4.84 28.12
C GLU A 195 -4.35 -5.50 26.91
N TYR A 196 -3.20 -6.14 27.13
CA TYR A 196 -2.51 -6.93 26.11
C TYR A 196 -2.59 -8.42 26.46
N ARG A 197 -2.97 -9.26 25.49
CA ARG A 197 -2.99 -10.73 25.60
C ARG A 197 -2.33 -11.38 24.40
N GLU A 198 -1.63 -12.48 24.66
CA GLU A 198 -0.96 -13.30 23.62
C GLU A 198 -1.89 -14.37 23.00
N ASP A 199 -3.20 -14.24 23.21
CA ASP A 199 -4.20 -15.18 22.70
C ASP A 199 -4.31 -15.11 21.16
N TRP A 200 -4.44 -16.27 20.52
CA TRP A 200 -4.62 -16.39 19.07
C TRP A 200 -6.07 -16.18 18.61
N ALA A 201 -7.03 -16.41 19.50
CA ALA A 201 -8.43 -16.13 19.19
C ALA A 201 -8.70 -14.61 19.25
N PRO A 202 -9.50 -14.05 18.33
CA PRO A 202 -9.86 -12.63 18.32
C PRO A 202 -10.61 -12.19 19.59
N GLY A 203 -11.18 -13.15 20.33
CA GLY A 203 -11.93 -12.91 21.57
C GLY A 203 -13.29 -12.27 21.29
N THR A 204 -14.12 -12.16 22.33
CA THR A 204 -15.43 -11.52 22.22
C THR A 204 -15.33 -10.03 22.55
N ASP A 205 -16.06 -9.22 21.78
CA ASP A 205 -16.09 -7.77 21.96
C ASP A 205 -16.85 -7.31 23.20
N ALA A 206 -17.46 -8.21 23.96
CA ALA A 206 -18.13 -7.90 25.22
C ALA A 206 -17.09 -7.45 26.26
N GLY A 207 -17.07 -6.16 26.58
CA GLY A 207 -16.21 -5.63 27.63
C GLY A 207 -16.24 -4.11 27.73
N PRO A 208 -15.53 -3.56 28.72
CA PRO A 208 -15.45 -2.11 28.95
C PRO A 208 -14.85 -1.39 27.72
N PRO A 209 -15.11 -0.08 27.54
CA PRO A 209 -14.69 0.71 26.37
C PRO A 209 -13.17 1.01 26.31
N ALA A 210 -12.37 0.24 27.05
CA ALA A 210 -10.92 0.35 27.08
C ALA A 210 -10.27 -0.31 25.86
N PRO A 211 -9.12 0.18 25.38
CA PRO A 211 -8.37 -0.46 24.32
C PRO A 211 -7.86 -1.83 24.76
N ARG A 212 -8.16 -2.87 23.97
CA ARG A 212 -7.67 -4.24 24.15
C ARG A 212 -6.89 -4.67 22.94
N ILE A 213 -5.74 -5.29 23.16
CA ILE A 213 -4.85 -5.77 22.11
C ILE A 213 -4.66 -7.28 22.31
N ARG A 214 -4.91 -8.05 21.26
CA ARG A 214 -4.69 -9.50 21.24
C ARG A 214 -3.72 -9.84 20.11
N LEU A 215 -2.89 -10.86 20.27
CA LEU A 215 -2.02 -11.30 19.18
C LEU A 215 -2.85 -11.67 17.93
N ALA A 216 -3.88 -12.49 18.13
CA ALA A 216 -4.94 -12.82 17.17
C ALA A 216 -4.53 -12.82 15.69
N PRO A 217 -3.62 -13.71 15.27
CA PRO A 217 -3.08 -13.71 13.93
C PRO A 217 -4.15 -14.11 12.90
N ALA A 218 -4.21 -13.39 11.78
CA ALA A 218 -5.14 -13.66 10.69
C ALA A 218 -4.52 -13.42 9.32
N LEU A 219 -4.97 -14.16 8.30
CA LEU A 219 -4.77 -13.78 6.91
C LEU A 219 -5.88 -12.80 6.53
N VAL A 220 -5.49 -11.61 6.11
CA VAL A 220 -6.41 -10.57 5.70
C VAL A 220 -6.13 -10.21 4.25
N VAL A 221 -7.14 -10.34 3.41
CA VAL A 221 -7.10 -9.75 2.07
C VAL A 221 -7.22 -8.26 2.25
N ARG A 222 -6.16 -7.54 1.88
CA ARG A 222 -6.19 -6.09 1.91
C ARG A 222 -6.31 -5.63 0.46
N PRO A 223 -7.33 -4.81 0.12
CA PRO A 223 -7.36 -4.19 -1.19
C PRO A 223 -6.05 -3.42 -1.37
N PRO A 224 -5.45 -3.46 -2.57
CA PRO A 224 -4.06 -3.09 -2.78
C PRO A 224 -3.71 -1.84 -2.02
N GLY A 225 -2.93 -2.06 -0.97
CA GLY A 225 -2.60 -1.04 -0.01
C GLY A 225 -1.75 -0.02 -0.74
N ARG A 226 -2.37 1.05 -1.24
CA ARG A 226 -1.66 2.21 -1.81
C ARG A 226 -0.72 2.87 -0.78
N GLY A 227 -0.55 2.30 0.42
CA GLY A 227 0.58 2.51 1.32
C GLY A 227 1.92 2.36 0.61
N ALA A 228 2.11 1.35 -0.26
CA ALA A 228 3.35 1.26 -1.06
C ALA A 228 3.57 2.48 -1.96
N VAL A 229 2.49 3.07 -2.50
CA VAL A 229 2.54 4.28 -3.32
C VAL A 229 2.77 5.52 -2.45
N ALA A 230 2.14 5.60 -1.27
CA ALA A 230 2.32 6.69 -0.32
C ALA A 230 3.73 6.71 0.28
N ASP A 231 4.27 5.54 0.63
CA ASP A 231 5.64 5.37 1.14
C ASP A 231 6.66 5.58 0.02
N HIS A 232 6.37 5.16 -1.21
CA HIS A 232 7.16 5.52 -2.39
C HIS A 232 7.19 7.04 -2.60
N HIS A 233 6.05 7.71 -2.49
CA HIS A 233 5.98 9.18 -2.57
C HIS A 233 6.65 9.86 -1.38
N ALA A 234 6.52 9.34 -0.16
CA ALA A 234 7.20 9.86 1.02
C ALA A 234 8.72 9.70 0.89
N ARG A 235 9.19 8.59 0.33
CA ARG A 235 10.59 8.34 0.02
C ARG A 235 11.09 9.26 -1.10
N LEU A 236 10.31 9.46 -2.17
CA LEU A 236 10.60 10.45 -3.20
C LEU A 236 10.71 11.86 -2.61
N LEU A 237 9.81 12.24 -1.70
CA LEU A 237 9.82 13.54 -1.02
C LEU A 237 11.02 13.67 -0.08
N ALA A 238 11.42 12.61 0.63
CA ALA A 238 12.61 12.59 1.49
C ALA A 238 13.93 12.67 0.69
N LEU A 239 13.92 12.18 -0.55
CA LEU A 239 15.05 12.26 -1.49
C LEU A 239 15.15 13.63 -2.18
N LEU A 240 14.09 14.44 -2.15
CA LEU A 240 14.19 15.81 -2.63
C LEU A 240 14.97 16.65 -1.60
N PRO A 241 15.98 17.42 -2.02
CA PRO A 241 16.49 18.51 -1.18
C PRO A 241 15.30 19.43 -0.83
N ARG A 242 15.38 20.19 0.27
CA ARG A 242 14.28 20.99 0.88
C ARG A 242 13.50 21.96 -0.05
N ARG A 243 13.70 21.93 -1.37
CA ARG A 243 13.00 22.68 -2.40
C ARG A 243 12.69 21.79 -3.61
N VAL A 244 11.48 21.93 -4.14
CA VAL A 244 11.12 21.43 -5.46
C VAL A 244 12.06 22.07 -6.49
N PRO A 245 12.66 21.31 -7.43
CA PRO A 245 13.57 21.88 -8.42
C PRO A 245 12.91 23.02 -9.20
N ASP A 246 13.62 24.14 -9.36
CA ASP A 246 13.08 25.39 -9.95
C ASP A 246 12.46 25.19 -11.33
N GLY A 247 12.96 24.23 -12.11
CA GLY A 247 12.39 23.86 -13.41
C GLY A 247 10.96 23.33 -13.32
N LEU A 248 10.66 22.54 -12.29
CA LEU A 248 9.33 21.99 -12.05
C LEU A 248 8.39 23.07 -11.50
N ALA A 249 8.88 23.90 -10.56
CA ALA A 249 8.13 25.02 -10.01
C ALA A 249 7.67 26.01 -11.10
N ARG A 250 8.49 26.21 -12.14
CA ARG A 250 8.16 27.06 -13.31
C ARG A 250 7.03 26.51 -14.18
N LEU A 251 6.81 25.20 -14.21
CA LEU A 251 5.75 24.55 -15.01
C LEU A 251 4.36 24.66 -14.37
N VAL A 252 4.29 24.60 -13.03
CA VAL A 252 3.05 24.64 -12.24
C VAL A 252 2.69 26.02 -11.68
N SER A 253 3.52 27.05 -11.96
CA SER A 253 3.30 28.41 -11.48
C SER A 253 2.06 29.07 -12.13
N PRO A 254 1.03 29.45 -11.34
CA PRO A 254 -0.29 29.85 -11.85
C PRO A 254 -0.34 31.22 -12.55
N GLY A 255 0.81 31.92 -12.68
CA GLY A 255 0.89 33.28 -13.24
C GLY A 255 1.17 33.38 -14.74
N ARG A 256 1.29 32.27 -15.48
CA ARG A 256 1.34 32.28 -16.95
C ARG A 256 0.06 31.62 -17.49
N LYS A 257 -0.49 32.17 -18.59
CA LYS A 257 -1.58 31.55 -19.36
C LYS A 257 -1.31 30.03 -19.42
N PRO A 258 -2.30 29.17 -19.17
CA PRO A 258 -2.08 27.73 -19.18
C PRO A 258 -1.36 27.36 -20.47
N GLN A 259 -0.10 26.92 -20.35
CA GLN A 259 0.70 26.47 -21.49
C GLN A 259 0.25 25.08 -21.96
N VAL A 260 -0.82 24.56 -21.35
CA VAL A 260 -1.51 23.35 -21.76
C VAL A 260 -2.54 23.76 -22.80
N MET A 261 -2.19 23.60 -24.07
CA MET A 261 -3.13 23.73 -25.17
C MET A 261 -3.64 22.34 -25.55
N HIS A 262 -4.91 22.07 -25.27
CA HIS A 262 -5.56 20.85 -25.71
C HIS A 262 -5.98 20.99 -27.18
N ILE A 263 -5.35 20.23 -28.06
CA ILE A 263 -5.66 20.21 -29.49
C ILE A 263 -6.76 19.16 -29.70
N ALA A 264 -8.00 19.61 -29.88
CA ALA A 264 -9.16 18.73 -29.99
C ALA A 264 -9.29 18.05 -31.37
N GLU A 265 -8.77 18.67 -32.45
CA GLU A 265 -8.86 18.15 -33.82
C GLU A 265 -7.52 17.57 -34.30
N ARG A 266 -7.56 16.32 -34.76
CA ARG A 266 -6.39 15.56 -35.25
C ARG A 266 -6.41 15.45 -36.77
N ALA A 267 -6.21 16.55 -37.49
CA ALA A 267 -5.62 16.42 -38.82
C ALA A 267 -4.11 16.11 -38.63
N PRO A 268 -3.49 15.27 -39.49
CA PRO A 268 -2.12 14.79 -39.26
C PRO A 268 -1.09 15.93 -39.13
N GLU A 269 -1.35 17.06 -39.80
CA GLU A 269 -0.42 18.19 -39.92
C GLU A 269 -0.57 19.22 -38.77
N THR A 270 -1.71 19.24 -38.06
CA THR A 270 -2.05 20.29 -37.08
C THR A 270 -1.06 20.37 -35.92
N VAL A 271 -0.63 19.22 -35.41
CA VAL A 271 0.30 19.17 -34.26
C VAL A 271 1.73 19.52 -34.69
N PRO A 272 2.29 18.96 -35.79
CA PRO A 272 3.58 19.38 -36.33
C PRO A 272 3.67 20.87 -36.65
N ASP A 273 2.68 21.45 -37.35
CA ASP A 273 2.69 22.86 -37.77
C ASP A 273 2.64 23.82 -36.58
N LEU A 274 1.83 23.47 -35.59
CA LEU A 274 1.75 24.23 -34.35
C LEU A 274 3.07 24.17 -33.58
N LEU A 275 3.66 22.99 -33.43
CA LEU A 275 4.95 22.82 -32.75
C LEU A 275 6.04 23.60 -33.48
N ALA A 276 6.07 23.53 -34.81
CA ALA A 276 6.99 24.30 -35.63
C ALA A 276 6.81 25.81 -35.38
N GLY A 277 5.57 26.30 -35.37
CA GLY A 277 5.26 27.69 -35.09
C GLY A 277 5.60 28.14 -33.66
N MET A 278 5.50 27.25 -32.66
CA MET A 278 5.89 27.57 -31.28
C MET A 278 7.41 27.58 -31.11
N LEU A 279 8.11 26.61 -31.69
CA LEU A 279 9.56 26.50 -31.65
C LEU A 279 10.23 27.66 -32.41
N ALA A 280 9.71 28.03 -33.58
CA ALA A 280 10.20 29.16 -34.36
C ALA A 280 10.09 30.51 -33.62
N ARG A 281 9.11 30.64 -32.70
CA ARG A 281 8.96 31.81 -31.82
C ARG A 281 9.81 31.72 -30.55
N GLY A 282 10.69 30.72 -30.44
CA GLY A 282 11.59 30.52 -29.31
C GLY A 282 10.92 29.92 -28.07
N HIS A 283 9.70 29.37 -28.20
CA HIS A 283 9.04 28.70 -27.07
C HIS A 283 9.62 27.30 -26.84
N ARG A 284 9.84 26.95 -25.57
CA ARG A 284 10.14 25.59 -25.15
C ARG A 284 8.83 24.85 -24.93
N VAL A 285 8.66 23.71 -25.57
CA VAL A 285 7.41 22.95 -25.55
C VAL A 285 7.69 21.53 -25.07
N LEU A 286 6.87 21.05 -24.13
CA LEU A 286 6.83 19.64 -23.72
C LEU A 286 5.56 19.02 -24.31
N VAL A 287 5.70 17.91 -25.02
CA VAL A 287 4.56 17.22 -25.64
C VAL A 287 4.38 15.86 -24.96
N ALA A 288 3.21 15.65 -24.37
CA ALA A 288 2.81 14.35 -23.85
C ALA A 288 2.04 13.60 -24.95
N THR A 289 2.59 12.48 -25.43
CA THR A 289 1.96 11.62 -26.43
C THR A 289 1.52 10.31 -25.77
N SER A 290 0.34 9.80 -26.14
CA SER A 290 -0.13 8.48 -25.70
C SER A 290 0.11 7.42 -26.76
N GLY A 291 0.65 6.26 -26.37
CA GLY A 291 0.84 5.09 -27.22
C GLY A 291 2.30 4.84 -27.64
N PRO A 292 2.67 3.56 -27.85
CA PRO A 292 4.03 3.21 -28.27
C PRO A 292 4.34 3.83 -29.64
N GLY A 293 5.46 4.53 -29.75
CA GLY A 293 5.92 5.14 -31.01
C GLY A 293 5.29 6.49 -31.38
N ALA A 294 4.31 6.99 -30.61
CA ALA A 294 3.65 8.27 -30.91
C ALA A 294 4.61 9.47 -30.88
N SER A 295 5.58 9.46 -29.97
CA SER A 295 6.64 10.48 -29.89
C SER A 295 7.60 10.44 -31.10
N ALA A 296 7.90 9.24 -31.61
CA ALA A 296 8.76 9.06 -32.78
C ALA A 296 8.07 9.49 -34.08
N ALA A 297 6.79 9.14 -34.25
CA ALA A 297 5.99 9.58 -35.40
C ALA A 297 5.85 11.10 -35.44
N LEU A 298 5.60 11.73 -34.29
CA LEU A 298 5.54 13.18 -34.19
C LEU A 298 6.88 13.85 -34.52
N ARG A 299 8.00 13.29 -34.04
CA ARG A 299 9.34 13.79 -34.36
C ARG A 299 9.63 13.70 -35.86
N ALA A 300 9.21 12.63 -36.52
CA ALA A 300 9.40 12.42 -37.95
C ALA A 300 8.60 13.42 -38.82
N ALA A 301 7.46 13.90 -38.31
CA ALA A 301 6.62 14.88 -38.98
C ALA A 301 7.13 16.34 -38.81
N LEU A 302 8.11 16.60 -37.93
CA LEU A 302 8.68 17.93 -37.76
C LEU A 302 9.70 18.26 -38.86
N PRO A 303 9.84 19.54 -39.24
CA PRO A 303 10.92 19.98 -40.12
C PRO A 303 12.30 19.53 -39.59
N PRO A 304 13.23 19.10 -40.46
CA PRO A 304 14.48 18.43 -40.04
C PRO A 304 15.36 19.26 -39.08
N GLY A 305 15.38 20.59 -39.25
CA GLY A 305 16.09 21.48 -38.32
C GLY A 305 15.50 21.54 -36.91
N LEU A 306 14.18 21.35 -36.78
CA LEU A 306 13.49 21.35 -35.48
C LEU A 306 13.51 19.96 -34.83
N ALA A 307 13.38 18.90 -35.62
CA ALA A 307 13.48 17.52 -35.12
C ALA A 307 14.82 17.24 -34.43
N ALA A 308 15.92 17.87 -34.90
CA ALA A 308 17.24 17.78 -34.29
C ALA A 308 17.32 18.42 -32.88
N LEU A 309 16.44 19.38 -32.58
CA LEU A 309 16.40 20.10 -31.30
C LEU A 309 15.47 19.45 -30.26
N THR A 310 14.78 18.37 -30.64
CA THR A 310 13.86 17.64 -29.74
C THR A 310 14.57 16.49 -29.02
N ALA A 311 14.24 16.30 -27.75
CA ALA A 311 14.61 15.12 -26.97
C ALA A 311 13.36 14.23 -26.81
N THR A 312 13.50 12.95 -27.14
CA THR A 312 12.48 11.92 -26.90
C THR A 312 12.98 11.00 -25.80
N ASP A 313 12.09 10.59 -24.88
CA ASP A 313 12.45 9.57 -23.90
C ASP A 313 12.77 8.26 -24.62
N ALA A 314 14.03 7.83 -24.57
CA ALA A 314 14.50 6.62 -25.22
C ALA A 314 13.99 5.35 -24.52
N ALA A 315 13.51 5.45 -23.27
CA ALA A 315 13.07 4.31 -22.49
C ALA A 315 11.83 3.62 -23.07
N THR A 316 10.98 4.33 -23.82
CA THR A 316 9.77 3.75 -24.42
C THR A 316 10.02 3.08 -25.78
N GLY A 317 11.16 3.37 -26.44
CA GLY A 317 11.50 2.83 -27.76
C GLY A 317 12.22 1.49 -27.73
N ALA A 318 12.82 1.12 -26.60
CA ALA A 318 13.59 -0.12 -26.45
C ALA A 318 12.74 -1.35 -26.06
N GLN A 319 11.47 -1.16 -25.68
CA GLN A 319 10.55 -2.25 -25.32
C GLN A 319 9.65 -2.72 -26.48
N VAL A 320 9.87 -2.21 -27.69
CA VAL A 320 9.18 -2.68 -28.91
C VAL A 320 10.21 -2.94 -30.00
N ARG A 321 11.05 -3.97 -29.78
CA ARG A 321 11.68 -4.77 -30.82
C ARG A 321 11.78 -6.21 -30.35
#